data_AF-A0A831SHR8-F1
#
_entry.id   AF-A0A831SHR8-F1
#
_cell.length_a   1.000
_cell.length_b   1.000
_cell.length_c   1.000
_cell.angle_alpha   90.00
_cell.angle_beta   90.00
_cell.angle_gamma   90.00
#
_symmetry.space_group_name_H-M   'P 1'
#
loop_
_entity.id
_entity.type
_entity.pdbx_description
1 polymer ?
#
loop_
_entity_poly.entity_id
_entity_poly.type
_entity_poly.pdbx_seq_one_letter_code
_entity_poly.pdbx_strand_id
1 'polypeptide(L)'
;NQVVVPLYVENFSSPSTAVTRAKDMIGRNVDLTIDGSKSPEEVSIDLATQYWDRSDAVLLIKDDQEGYNLGLVATPLASYMSIPVIVTDEVDGHVLSVLNKLGVKYYLVCGDITPSGEYLKFTDVDDIVSFTINLAEDKFGDINYVTLANPLDAWPPKVSEKRVVLSKSEEMRNSAILIGDFLNLVKSALLSPYVYNFTIPEGYKYALVKLDIKNLEPIDQVEKFDDNLIIMGSFGYLRTYAYPGERDSQGNLKQDMLHFETVYYNQGGEELWFSILPTFMTLDSAKIEVTVTVEKLSNPYYPLIEKASTVAPYLTAYHKGILFAKPEFAFAANDNVTLDGKTLPGNTQPFLHPELIPAINKHVYEAIHVPLNKLLSRIREIDASNQEMLRESYYREPLYIALVGGTTMLPQYYYRNPHSDPFEHPSAGGYGTNTPSDFIYGNIDPEIYSLKPYPENYIENDLFSHYPVAENIVGRLTAWDVQDMSALIARTIFYHSIIDKLGDWKDKASFRVGAGTDMQKLPILTGIREISMKLSGGFVGSEEPMKWPSGEKYFLIKRVKNYLEEGGFEVSTAHRGAAGHEGYTNELLREIKKDNPSLHSIIVKRIKFRQGYQNIDSLKNFSWWSESLFG
;
A
#
# COMPACT_ATOMS: atom_id res chain seq x y z
N ASN A 1 19.19 21.93 22.78
CA ASN A 1 19.24 20.87 21.74
C ASN A 1 18.29 19.76 22.12
N GLN A 2 17.24 19.54 21.32
CA GLN A 2 16.37 18.36 21.46
C GLN A 2 17.08 17.16 20.83
N VAL A 3 16.94 15.98 21.43
CA VAL A 3 17.53 14.73 20.93
C VAL A 3 16.43 13.93 20.24
N VAL A 4 16.72 13.43 19.03
CA VAL A 4 15.83 12.51 18.31
C VAL A 4 16.11 11.09 18.77
N VAL A 5 15.07 10.41 19.28
CA VAL A 5 15.11 9.03 19.75
C VAL A 5 14.20 8.13 18.91
N PRO A 6 14.57 6.88 18.62
CA PRO A 6 13.69 5.96 17.91
C PRO A 6 12.38 5.73 18.65
N LEU A 7 11.26 5.89 17.95
CA LEU A 7 9.93 5.54 18.45
C LEU A 7 9.50 4.22 17.80
N TYR A 8 9.21 3.23 18.63
CA TYR A 8 8.66 1.94 18.21
C TYR A 8 7.28 1.75 18.81
N VAL A 9 6.33 1.35 17.98
CA VAL A 9 5.03 0.85 18.42
C VAL A 9 5.04 -0.66 18.19
N GLU A 10 4.72 -1.46 19.19
CA GLU A 10 4.70 -2.90 19.05
C GLU A 10 3.62 -3.56 19.90
N ASN A 11 3.17 -4.72 19.47
CA ASN A 11 2.44 -5.65 20.30
C ASN A 11 3.46 -6.47 21.10
N PHE A 12 3.59 -6.23 22.41
CA PHE A 12 4.57 -6.92 23.25
C PHE A 12 4.41 -8.45 23.30
N SER A 13 3.21 -8.97 23.02
CA SER A 13 2.96 -10.42 22.97
C SER A 13 3.26 -11.05 21.61
N SER A 14 3.24 -10.26 20.54
CA SER A 14 3.44 -10.70 19.17
C SER A 14 4.02 -9.55 18.32
N PRO A 15 5.27 -9.15 18.57
CA PRO A 15 5.85 -7.99 17.91
C PRO A 15 6.08 -8.29 16.43
N SER A 16 5.86 -7.29 15.58
CA SER A 16 6.20 -7.43 14.16
C SER A 16 7.69 -7.70 13.95
N THR A 17 7.99 -8.55 12.96
CA THR A 17 9.37 -8.78 12.49
C THR A 17 10.03 -7.50 11.96
N ALA A 18 9.24 -6.56 11.43
CA ALA A 18 9.75 -5.27 10.97
C ALA A 18 10.32 -4.44 12.14
N VAL A 19 9.60 -4.38 13.27
CA VAL A 19 10.01 -3.63 14.47
C VAL A 19 11.24 -4.26 15.12
N THR A 20 11.20 -5.58 15.34
CA THR A 20 12.34 -6.30 15.96
C THR A 20 13.60 -6.13 15.13
N ARG A 21 13.51 -6.29 13.80
CA ARG A 21 14.64 -6.05 12.88
C ARG A 21 15.11 -4.60 12.90
N ALA A 22 14.20 -3.62 12.95
CA ALA A 22 14.56 -2.21 13.02
C ALA A 22 15.33 -1.88 14.31
N LYS A 23 14.89 -2.41 15.45
CA LYS A 23 15.58 -2.28 16.74
C LYS A 23 17.01 -2.81 16.68
N ASP A 24 17.19 -4.02 16.15
CA ASP A 24 18.51 -4.65 16.01
C ASP A 24 19.43 -3.84 15.09
N MET A 25 18.92 -3.40 13.93
CA MET A 25 19.68 -2.62 12.96
C MET A 25 20.12 -1.26 13.51
N ILE A 26 19.21 -0.56 14.18
CA ILE A 26 19.48 0.76 14.77
C ILE A 26 20.43 0.58 15.97
N GLY A 27 20.20 -0.44 16.80
CA GLY A 27 21.09 -0.83 17.90
C GLY A 27 21.17 0.21 19.01
N ARG A 28 20.06 0.92 19.29
CA ARG A 28 19.93 1.85 20.42
C ARG A 28 19.11 1.17 21.53
N ASN A 29 19.51 1.40 22.78
CA ASN A 29 18.77 0.89 23.93
C ASN A 29 17.40 1.59 24.04
N VAL A 30 16.43 0.87 24.58
CA VAL A 30 15.10 1.42 24.88
C VAL A 30 15.19 2.17 26.21
N ASP A 31 15.04 3.49 26.15
CA ASP A 31 15.13 4.36 27.33
C ASP A 31 13.81 4.42 28.14
N LEU A 32 12.68 4.17 27.47
CA LEU A 32 11.33 4.25 28.03
C LEU A 32 10.43 3.20 27.35
N THR A 33 9.60 2.53 28.14
CA THR A 33 8.56 1.61 27.65
C THR A 33 7.21 2.02 28.23
N ILE A 34 6.21 2.16 27.36
CA ILE A 34 4.81 2.37 27.72
C ILE A 34 4.08 1.11 27.29
N ASP A 35 3.68 0.28 28.25
CA ASP A 35 3.15 -1.07 28.02
C ASP A 35 1.62 -1.15 28.08
N GLY A 36 0.95 -0.03 28.30
CA GLY A 36 -0.51 0.06 28.44
C GLY A 36 -1.03 -0.36 29.82
N SER A 37 -0.17 -0.53 30.84
CA SER A 37 -0.61 -0.86 32.20
C SER A 37 -1.26 0.32 32.93
N LYS A 38 -1.10 1.54 32.41
CA LYS A 38 -1.57 2.81 32.98
C LYS A 38 -2.49 3.52 32.00
N SER A 39 -3.41 4.33 32.50
CA SER A 39 -4.29 5.15 31.65
C SER A 39 -3.48 6.20 30.87
N PRO A 40 -4.02 6.75 29.76
CA PRO A 40 -3.39 7.86 29.05
C PRO A 40 -3.08 9.05 29.98
N GLU A 41 -3.97 9.34 30.94
CA GLU A 41 -3.76 10.37 31.95
C GLU A 41 -2.55 10.08 32.85
N GLU A 42 -2.51 8.90 33.46
CA GLU A 42 -1.40 8.49 34.33
C GLU A 42 -0.06 8.51 33.58
N VAL A 43 -0.03 7.97 32.36
CA VAL A 43 1.18 7.97 31.52
C VAL A 43 1.60 9.41 31.21
N SER A 44 0.69 10.27 30.78
CA SER A 44 1.02 11.64 30.41
C SER A 44 1.52 12.47 31.60
N ILE A 45 0.94 12.29 32.80
CA ILE A 45 1.38 12.91 34.05
C ILE A 45 2.77 12.42 34.45
N ASP A 46 3.03 11.12 34.36
CA ASP A 46 4.33 10.53 34.69
C ASP A 46 5.42 11.09 33.77
N LEU A 47 5.16 11.14 32.46
CA LEU A 47 6.10 11.71 31.49
C LEU A 47 6.34 13.21 31.74
N ALA A 48 5.29 13.97 32.00
CA ALA A 48 5.41 15.39 32.31
C ALA A 48 6.27 15.61 33.57
N THR A 49 6.06 14.82 34.61
CA THR A 49 6.80 14.92 35.88
C THR A 49 8.24 14.41 35.77
N GLN A 50 8.49 13.44 34.90
CA GLN A 50 9.83 12.85 34.70
C GLN A 50 10.74 13.74 33.85
N TYR A 51 10.21 14.38 32.80
CA TYR A 51 11.01 15.08 31.80
C TYR A 51 10.95 16.61 31.89
N TRP A 52 10.04 17.18 32.69
CA TRP A 52 9.97 18.63 32.92
C TRP A 52 10.11 18.98 34.41
N ASP A 53 11.09 19.83 34.71
CA ASP A 53 11.17 20.50 36.02
C ASP A 53 10.23 21.71 36.10
N ARG A 54 10.03 22.39 34.96
CA ARG A 54 9.19 23.58 34.80
C ARG A 54 8.68 23.68 33.37
N SER A 55 7.45 24.17 33.19
CA SER A 55 6.90 24.60 31.91
C SER A 55 5.92 25.75 32.12
N ASP A 56 6.06 26.87 31.39
CA ASP A 56 5.09 27.96 31.49
C ASP A 56 3.77 27.66 30.74
N ALA A 57 3.75 26.62 29.89
CA ALA A 57 2.57 26.20 29.15
C ALA A 57 2.38 24.68 29.09
N VAL A 58 1.18 24.21 28.75
CA VAL A 58 0.84 22.79 28.58
C VAL A 58 -0.13 22.61 27.40
N LEU A 59 -0.04 21.47 26.72
CA LEU A 59 -1.09 21.01 25.80
C LEU A 59 -2.00 20.01 26.53
N LEU A 60 -3.27 20.37 26.71
CA LEU A 60 -4.31 19.50 27.25
C LEU A 60 -5.10 18.87 26.12
N ILE A 61 -5.27 17.55 26.15
CA ILE A 61 -6.03 16.79 25.17
C ILE A 61 -7.08 15.96 25.90
N LYS A 62 -8.34 16.07 25.50
CA LYS A 62 -9.41 15.24 26.05
C LYS A 62 -9.22 13.77 25.64
N ASP A 63 -9.44 12.82 26.56
CA ASP A 63 -9.28 11.39 26.29
C ASP A 63 -10.50 10.80 25.56
N ASP A 64 -10.85 11.39 24.42
CA ASP A 64 -11.92 10.93 23.55
C ASP A 64 -11.63 11.20 22.08
N GLN A 65 -12.60 10.90 21.21
CA GLN A 65 -12.42 11.06 19.77
C GLN A 65 -12.26 12.52 19.35
N GLU A 66 -12.99 13.45 19.98
CA GLU A 66 -12.91 14.89 19.66
C GLU A 66 -11.54 15.44 20.06
N GLY A 67 -11.11 15.14 21.29
CA GLY A 67 -9.79 15.46 21.80
C GLY A 67 -8.69 14.86 20.94
N TYR A 68 -8.80 13.59 20.54
CA TYR A 68 -7.82 12.95 19.64
C TYR A 68 -7.76 13.61 18.26
N ASN A 69 -8.90 13.93 17.64
CA ASN A 69 -8.93 14.55 16.31
C ASN A 69 -8.15 15.87 16.27
N LEU A 70 -8.32 16.72 17.29
CA LEU A 70 -7.62 18.00 17.42
C LEU A 70 -6.18 17.80 17.96
N GLY A 71 -6.04 16.96 18.98
CA GLY A 71 -4.80 16.68 19.67
C GLY A 71 -3.74 16.05 18.78
N LEU A 72 -4.15 15.19 17.84
CA LEU A 72 -3.27 14.62 16.80
C LEU A 72 -2.55 15.75 16.05
N VAL A 73 -3.30 16.72 15.54
CA VAL A 73 -2.80 17.87 14.76
C VAL A 73 -2.00 18.82 15.65
N ALA A 74 -2.39 19.01 16.91
CA ALA A 74 -1.73 19.92 17.85
C ALA A 74 -0.45 19.36 18.47
N THR A 75 -0.26 18.04 18.52
CA THR A 75 0.89 17.41 19.20
C THR A 75 2.26 17.91 18.72
N PRO A 76 2.52 18.17 17.42
CA PRO A 76 3.77 18.80 16.98
C PRO A 76 4.08 20.14 17.68
N LEU A 77 3.05 20.94 18.05
CA LEU A 77 3.24 22.19 18.81
C LEU A 77 3.92 21.92 20.15
N ALA A 78 3.60 20.81 20.82
CA ALA A 78 4.21 20.47 22.10
C ALA A 78 5.73 20.28 21.96
N SER A 79 6.17 19.65 20.86
CA SER A 79 7.58 19.54 20.51
C SER A 79 8.21 20.90 20.19
N TYR A 80 7.53 21.72 19.38
CA TYR A 80 8.03 23.04 18.97
C TYR A 80 8.09 24.04 20.12
N MET A 81 7.22 23.94 21.13
CA MET A 81 7.24 24.79 22.30
C MET A 81 8.04 24.19 23.46
N SER A 82 8.43 22.90 23.37
CA SER A 82 9.04 22.14 24.46
C SER A 82 8.18 22.11 25.73
N ILE A 83 6.87 21.90 25.54
CA ILE A 83 5.87 21.83 26.62
C ILE A 83 5.37 20.39 26.80
N PRO A 84 4.93 19.99 28.01
CA PRO A 84 4.33 18.69 28.22
C PRO A 84 2.95 18.60 27.57
N VAL A 85 2.55 17.37 27.26
CA VAL A 85 1.19 17.00 26.86
C VAL A 85 0.55 16.25 28.01
N ILE A 86 -0.67 16.64 28.40
CA ILE A 86 -1.48 15.92 29.38
C ILE A 86 -2.76 15.49 28.69
N VAL A 87 -3.05 14.19 28.74
CA VAL A 87 -4.30 13.61 28.23
C VAL A 87 -5.22 13.41 29.42
N THR A 88 -6.40 14.02 29.45
CA THR A 88 -7.30 13.94 30.62
C THR A 88 -8.72 14.35 30.25
N ASP A 89 -9.71 13.82 30.96
CA ASP A 89 -11.12 14.23 30.80
C ASP A 89 -11.40 15.60 31.42
N GLU A 90 -10.72 15.96 32.52
CA GLU A 90 -10.93 17.21 33.24
C GLU A 90 -9.68 17.63 34.04
N VAL A 91 -9.57 18.93 34.39
CA VAL A 91 -8.50 19.39 35.28
C VAL A 91 -8.90 19.18 36.73
N ASP A 92 -8.79 17.94 37.19
CA ASP A 92 -9.08 17.55 38.56
C ASP A 92 -8.00 17.99 39.56
N GLY A 93 -8.16 17.64 40.84
CA GLY A 93 -7.20 18.03 41.88
C GLY A 93 -5.80 17.44 41.69
N HIS A 94 -5.69 16.26 41.06
CA HIS A 94 -4.42 15.61 40.79
C HIS A 94 -3.69 16.28 39.62
N VAL A 95 -4.36 16.43 38.48
CA VAL A 95 -3.86 17.15 37.31
C VAL A 95 -3.45 18.57 37.70
N LEU A 96 -4.30 19.30 38.42
CA LEU A 96 -4.00 20.67 38.86
C LEU A 96 -2.76 20.74 39.75
N SER A 97 -2.54 19.75 40.62
CA SER A 97 -1.34 19.69 41.47
C SER A 97 -0.07 19.57 40.62
N VAL A 98 -0.08 18.71 39.60
CA VAL A 98 1.03 18.52 38.66
C VAL A 98 1.31 19.80 37.87
N LEU A 99 0.27 20.40 37.29
CA LEU A 99 0.40 21.63 36.50
C LEU A 99 0.93 22.81 37.34
N ASN A 100 0.46 22.93 38.60
CA ASN A 100 0.98 23.92 39.54
C ASN A 100 2.44 23.68 39.90
N LYS A 101 2.84 22.43 40.12
CA LYS A 101 4.24 22.07 40.42
C LYS A 101 5.17 22.42 39.25
N LEU A 102 4.70 22.21 38.01
CA LEU A 102 5.42 22.58 36.79
C LEU A 102 5.41 24.10 36.53
N GLY A 103 4.58 24.88 37.23
CA GLY A 103 4.48 26.33 37.07
C GLY A 103 3.76 26.76 35.79
N VAL A 104 2.82 25.93 35.31
CA VAL A 104 2.03 26.19 34.09
C VAL A 104 1.12 27.40 34.27
N LYS A 105 1.13 28.29 33.28
CA LYS A 105 0.32 29.53 33.24
C LYS A 105 -0.63 29.56 32.05
N TYR A 106 -0.19 29.04 30.91
CA TYR A 106 -0.92 29.04 29.65
C TYR A 106 -1.33 27.63 29.25
N TYR A 107 -2.56 27.48 28.77
CA TYR A 107 -3.12 26.18 28.42
C TYR A 107 -3.53 26.19 26.94
N LEU A 108 -2.96 25.29 26.15
CA LEU A 108 -3.48 24.96 24.82
C LEU A 108 -4.43 23.78 25.00
N VAL A 109 -5.67 23.90 24.53
CA VAL A 109 -6.72 22.92 24.84
C VAL A 109 -7.32 22.33 23.58
N CYS A 110 -7.32 21.00 23.50
CA CYS A 110 -7.97 20.20 22.47
C CYS A 110 -9.13 19.40 23.09
N GLY A 111 -10.35 19.68 22.66
CA GLY A 111 -11.58 19.09 23.22
C GLY A 111 -12.20 19.92 24.34
N ASP A 112 -13.30 19.42 24.91
CA ASP A 112 -14.07 20.15 25.91
C ASP A 112 -13.52 20.05 27.34
N ILE A 113 -12.37 20.67 27.56
CA ILE A 113 -11.74 20.81 28.89
C ILE A 113 -11.74 22.29 29.27
N THR A 114 -12.06 22.61 30.53
CA THR A 114 -12.00 23.98 31.05
C THR A 114 -10.95 24.08 32.17
N PRO A 115 -9.74 24.63 31.89
CA PRO A 115 -8.75 24.88 32.93
C PRO A 115 -9.07 26.15 33.73
N SER A 116 -8.44 26.30 34.90
CA SER A 116 -8.62 27.47 35.77
C SER A 116 -7.78 28.71 35.38
N GLY A 117 -6.89 28.60 34.38
CA GLY A 117 -5.95 29.65 33.96
C GLY A 117 -6.27 30.30 32.61
N GLU A 118 -5.31 31.03 32.03
CA GLU A 118 -5.44 31.59 30.68
C GLU A 118 -5.28 30.49 29.63
N TYR A 119 -6.27 30.31 28.76
CA TYR A 119 -6.26 29.22 27.79
C TYR A 119 -6.63 29.66 26.38
N LEU A 120 -6.03 28.98 25.40
CA LEU A 120 -6.43 28.97 24.01
C LEU A 120 -7.06 27.61 23.71
N LYS A 121 -8.37 27.60 23.51
CA LYS A 121 -9.12 26.40 23.09
C LYS A 121 -9.13 26.33 21.58
N PHE A 122 -8.63 25.24 21.03
CA PHE A 122 -8.76 24.95 19.60
C PHE A 122 -10.13 24.32 19.35
N THR A 123 -10.89 24.89 18.41
CA THR A 123 -12.21 24.38 18.03
C THR A 123 -12.18 23.62 16.71
N ASP A 124 -11.18 23.85 15.88
CA ASP A 124 -10.98 23.15 14.62
C ASP A 124 -9.51 23.01 14.24
N VAL A 125 -9.26 22.21 13.21
CA VAL A 125 -7.93 21.89 12.68
C VAL A 125 -7.27 23.09 12.01
N ASP A 126 -8.04 24.00 11.41
CA ASP A 126 -7.49 25.13 10.67
C ASP A 126 -6.90 26.19 11.62
N ASP A 127 -7.46 26.35 12.81
CA ASP A 127 -6.89 27.17 13.89
C ASP A 127 -5.53 26.63 14.36
N ILE A 128 -5.45 25.31 14.61
CA ILE A 128 -4.22 24.64 15.06
C ILE A 128 -3.12 24.80 14.01
N VAL A 129 -3.46 24.53 12.74
CA VAL A 129 -2.52 24.62 11.63
C VAL A 129 -2.01 26.05 11.46
N SER A 130 -2.90 27.06 11.53
CA SER A 130 -2.48 28.46 11.41
C SER A 130 -1.56 28.88 12.56
N PHE A 131 -1.87 28.45 13.78
CA PHE A 131 -0.98 28.67 14.93
C PHE A 131 0.38 27.98 14.75
N THR A 132 0.37 26.76 14.22
CA THR A 132 1.60 25.97 13.97
C THR A 132 2.47 26.59 12.89
N ILE A 133 1.88 27.13 11.82
CA ILE A 133 2.62 27.83 10.74
C ILE A 133 3.40 28.99 11.34
N ASN A 134 2.71 29.91 12.02
CA ASN A 134 3.35 31.09 12.62
C ASN A 134 4.49 30.69 13.58
N LEU A 135 4.25 29.70 14.45
CA LEU A 135 5.25 29.22 15.39
C LEU A 135 6.46 28.57 14.68
N ALA A 136 6.20 27.75 13.66
CA ALA A 136 7.25 27.05 12.94
C ALA A 136 8.11 28.03 12.12
N GLU A 137 7.51 29.03 11.48
CA GLU A 137 8.21 30.10 10.79
C GLU A 137 9.07 30.92 11.75
N ASP A 138 8.50 31.37 12.88
CA ASP A 138 9.23 32.12 13.91
C ASP A 138 10.43 31.33 14.47
N LYS A 139 10.28 30.01 14.61
CA LYS A 139 11.28 29.16 15.26
C LYS A 139 12.33 28.59 14.30
N PHE A 140 11.92 28.24 13.09
CA PHE A 140 12.75 27.48 12.14
C PHE A 140 13.08 28.25 10.87
N GLY A 141 12.33 29.31 10.54
CA GLY A 141 12.53 30.19 9.39
C GLY A 141 11.88 29.69 8.10
N ASP A 142 11.67 28.38 7.94
CA ASP A 142 11.00 27.78 6.79
C ASP A 142 10.14 26.57 7.17
N ILE A 143 9.15 26.28 6.33
CA ILE A 143 8.32 25.07 6.41
C ILE A 143 8.39 24.37 5.05
N ASN A 144 9.00 23.19 5.03
CA ASN A 144 9.21 22.41 3.81
C ASN A 144 8.64 20.98 3.90
N TYR A 145 7.79 20.72 4.89
CA TYR A 145 7.21 19.40 5.11
C TYR A 145 5.77 19.48 5.62
N VAL A 146 4.87 18.74 4.99
CA VAL A 146 3.47 18.55 5.40
C VAL A 146 3.20 17.06 5.52
N THR A 147 2.60 16.65 6.63
CA THR A 147 2.08 15.30 6.81
C THR A 147 0.56 15.33 6.70
N LEU A 148 -0.02 14.51 5.83
CA LEU A 148 -1.43 14.19 5.80
C LEU A 148 -1.68 12.92 6.61
N ALA A 149 -2.70 12.93 7.45
CA ALA A 149 -3.18 11.76 8.18
C ALA A 149 -4.71 11.82 8.31
N ASN A 150 -5.33 10.76 8.82
CA ASN A 150 -6.74 10.77 9.17
C ASN A 150 -6.92 10.16 10.56
N PRO A 151 -7.48 10.90 11.54
CA PRO A 151 -7.62 10.40 12.91
C PRO A 151 -8.70 9.31 13.08
N LEU A 152 -9.56 9.07 12.09
CA LEU A 152 -10.57 8.00 12.15
C LEU A 152 -9.96 6.59 12.21
N ASP A 153 -8.71 6.43 11.80
CA ASP A 153 -8.03 5.15 11.83
C ASP A 153 -7.73 4.63 13.25
N ALA A 154 -7.75 5.51 14.24
CA ALA A 154 -7.66 5.17 15.67
C ALA A 154 -9.02 4.77 16.26
N TRP A 155 -10.12 5.00 15.53
CA TRP A 155 -11.50 4.77 15.94
C TRP A 155 -12.23 3.88 14.92
N PRO A 156 -11.81 2.61 14.76
CA PRO A 156 -12.41 1.71 13.78
C PRO A 156 -13.91 1.49 14.04
N PRO A 157 -14.71 1.17 13.01
CA PRO A 157 -16.13 0.90 13.15
C PRO A 157 -16.40 -0.22 14.16
N LYS A 158 -17.44 -0.07 14.98
CA LYS A 158 -17.83 -1.09 15.96
C LYS A 158 -18.34 -2.33 15.24
N VAL A 159 -17.79 -3.49 15.59
CA VAL A 159 -18.28 -4.80 15.14
C VAL A 159 -19.38 -5.26 16.08
N SER A 160 -20.60 -5.39 15.57
CA SER A 160 -21.77 -5.82 16.36
C SER A 160 -22.07 -7.32 16.25
N GLU A 161 -21.66 -7.95 15.14
CA GLU A 161 -21.86 -9.36 14.89
C GLU A 161 -20.73 -9.89 14.00
N LYS A 162 -20.36 -11.17 14.18
CA LYS A 162 -19.34 -11.88 13.41
C LYS A 162 -19.85 -13.27 13.06
N ARG A 163 -19.73 -13.68 11.80
CA ARG A 163 -20.11 -15.01 11.32
C ARG A 163 -19.05 -15.60 10.40
N VAL A 164 -18.68 -16.85 10.63
CA VAL A 164 -17.94 -17.65 9.64
C VAL A 164 -18.98 -18.23 8.68
N VAL A 165 -18.96 -17.76 7.43
CA VAL A 165 -19.95 -18.13 6.40
C VAL A 165 -19.45 -19.22 5.45
N LEU A 166 -18.13 -19.40 5.39
CA LEU A 166 -17.48 -20.49 4.68
C LEU A 166 -16.28 -20.96 5.49
N SER A 167 -16.13 -22.28 5.67
CA SER A 167 -14.91 -22.89 6.17
C SER A 167 -14.75 -24.26 5.53
N LYS A 168 -13.67 -24.42 4.76
CA LYS A 168 -13.38 -25.61 3.97
C LYS A 168 -11.91 -25.97 4.08
N SER A 169 -11.63 -27.26 4.00
CA SER A 169 -10.29 -27.83 4.02
C SER A 169 -10.29 -28.98 3.03
N GLU A 170 -9.76 -28.73 1.83
CA GLU A 170 -9.97 -29.60 0.67
C GLU A 170 -8.64 -29.81 -0.07
N GLU A 171 -8.49 -30.98 -0.68
CA GLU A 171 -7.35 -31.28 -1.53
C GLU A 171 -7.61 -30.76 -2.94
N MET A 172 -6.78 -29.82 -3.39
CA MET A 172 -6.92 -29.19 -4.70
C MET A 172 -5.83 -29.67 -5.65
N ARG A 173 -6.23 -29.99 -6.87
CA ARG A 173 -5.33 -30.44 -7.93
C ARG A 173 -4.63 -29.25 -8.58
N ASN A 174 -3.41 -29.50 -9.00
CA ASN A 174 -2.61 -28.58 -9.78
C ASN A 174 -3.34 -28.18 -11.05
N SER A 175 -3.27 -26.89 -11.36
CA SER A 175 -3.88 -26.27 -12.54
C SER A 175 -2.89 -25.43 -13.35
N ALA A 176 -1.58 -25.58 -13.09
CA ALA A 176 -0.52 -24.89 -13.81
C ALA A 176 -0.60 -25.16 -15.34
N ILE A 177 -0.85 -24.09 -16.10
CA ILE A 177 -0.89 -24.13 -17.56
C ILE A 177 0.53 -23.94 -18.11
N LEU A 178 1.10 -25.00 -18.68
CA LEU A 178 2.39 -24.94 -19.35
C LEU A 178 2.18 -24.76 -20.86
N ILE A 179 2.61 -23.62 -21.39
CA ILE A 179 2.47 -23.22 -22.81
C ILE A 179 3.11 -24.22 -23.81
N GLY A 180 3.91 -25.20 -23.35
CA GLY A 180 4.46 -26.26 -24.22
C GLY A 180 3.56 -27.48 -24.40
N ASP A 181 2.41 -27.51 -23.72
CA ASP A 181 1.62 -28.71 -23.57
C ASP A 181 0.19 -28.42 -24.01
N PHE A 182 0.00 -28.38 -25.33
CA PHE A 182 -1.31 -28.16 -25.98
C PHE A 182 -2.38 -29.13 -25.43
N LEU A 183 -1.97 -30.34 -25.03
CA LEU A 183 -2.82 -31.33 -24.35
C LEU A 183 -3.18 -30.92 -22.91
N ASN A 184 -2.26 -30.35 -22.13
CA ASN A 184 -2.59 -29.82 -20.81
C ASN A 184 -3.36 -28.51 -20.86
N LEU A 185 -3.24 -27.71 -21.93
CA LEU A 185 -4.12 -26.56 -22.18
C LEU A 185 -5.57 -26.99 -22.47
N VAL A 186 -5.74 -28.08 -23.23
CA VAL A 186 -7.05 -28.69 -23.48
C VAL A 186 -7.59 -29.39 -22.21
N LYS A 187 -6.72 -30.04 -21.41
CA LYS A 187 -7.11 -30.60 -20.10
C LYS A 187 -7.40 -29.52 -19.05
N SER A 188 -6.70 -28.40 -19.05
CA SER A 188 -6.97 -27.28 -18.14
C SER A 188 -8.26 -26.55 -18.53
N ALA A 189 -8.62 -26.51 -19.82
CA ALA A 189 -9.95 -26.10 -20.25
C ALA A 189 -11.07 -27.06 -19.75
N LEU A 190 -10.70 -28.28 -19.34
CA LEU A 190 -11.60 -29.29 -18.74
C LEU A 190 -11.50 -29.35 -17.20
N LEU A 191 -10.46 -28.77 -16.58
CA LEU A 191 -10.34 -28.67 -15.12
C LEU A 191 -11.08 -27.41 -14.69
N SER A 192 -12.29 -27.59 -14.16
CA SER A 192 -13.05 -26.49 -13.57
C SER A 192 -12.29 -25.89 -12.40
N PRO A 193 -12.17 -24.55 -12.29
CA PRO A 193 -11.60 -23.94 -11.10
C PRO A 193 -12.42 -24.30 -9.86
N TYR A 194 -11.80 -24.30 -8.68
CA TYR A 194 -12.50 -24.56 -7.43
C TYR A 194 -13.33 -23.34 -7.06
N VAL A 195 -14.64 -23.37 -7.36
CA VAL A 195 -15.57 -22.24 -7.13
C VAL A 195 -16.24 -22.38 -5.78
N TYR A 196 -16.23 -21.30 -5.01
CA TYR A 196 -16.88 -21.15 -3.73
C TYR A 196 -17.90 -20.02 -3.80
N ASN A 197 -19.09 -20.25 -3.26
CA ASN A 197 -20.12 -19.23 -3.05
C ASN A 197 -20.36 -19.06 -1.56
N PHE A 198 -20.66 -17.84 -1.15
CA PHE A 198 -21.10 -17.53 0.21
C PHE A 198 -22.04 -16.33 0.19
N THR A 199 -22.93 -16.23 1.17
CA THR A 199 -23.90 -15.14 1.25
C THR A 199 -23.53 -14.18 2.38
N ILE A 200 -23.56 -12.88 2.11
CA ILE A 200 -23.49 -11.88 3.17
C ILE A 200 -24.78 -11.99 4.00
N PRO A 201 -24.72 -12.10 5.34
CA PRO A 201 -25.94 -12.23 6.14
C PRO A 201 -26.94 -11.09 5.91
N GLU A 202 -28.24 -11.42 5.91
CA GLU A 202 -29.32 -10.44 5.74
C GLU A 202 -29.24 -9.31 6.77
N GLY A 203 -29.59 -8.09 6.34
CA GLY A 203 -29.61 -6.91 7.22
C GLY A 203 -28.22 -6.36 7.60
N TYR A 204 -27.16 -6.81 6.94
CA TYR A 204 -25.82 -6.24 7.06
C TYR A 204 -25.70 -5.07 6.08
N LYS A 205 -25.93 -3.85 6.58
CA LYS A 205 -25.76 -2.62 5.80
C LYS A 205 -24.31 -2.38 5.41
N TYR A 206 -23.39 -2.56 6.35
CA TYR A 206 -21.95 -2.50 6.14
C TYR A 206 -21.36 -3.84 6.58
N ALA A 207 -20.81 -4.60 5.64
CA ALA A 207 -20.28 -5.93 5.86
C ALA A 207 -18.78 -5.95 5.56
N LEU A 208 -17.95 -6.16 6.58
CA LEU A 208 -16.54 -6.46 6.40
C LEU A 208 -16.41 -7.94 6.08
N VAL A 209 -15.95 -8.25 4.87
CA VAL A 209 -15.70 -9.62 4.40
C VAL A 209 -14.21 -9.87 4.45
N LYS A 210 -13.82 -10.93 5.19
CA LYS A 210 -12.43 -11.37 5.38
C LYS A 210 -12.25 -12.73 4.71
N LEU A 211 -11.26 -12.83 3.83
CA LEU A 211 -10.84 -14.07 3.18
C LEU A 211 -9.48 -14.49 3.73
N ASP A 212 -9.46 -15.65 4.38
CA ASP A 212 -8.26 -16.31 4.86
C ASP A 212 -8.03 -17.59 4.06
N ILE A 213 -6.86 -17.71 3.43
CA ILE A 213 -6.44 -18.92 2.73
C ILE A 213 -5.09 -19.37 3.27
N LYS A 214 -4.96 -20.66 3.56
CA LYS A 214 -3.68 -21.30 3.90
C LYS A 214 -3.38 -22.42 2.92
N ASN A 215 -2.23 -22.34 2.27
CA ASN A 215 -1.69 -23.42 1.47
C ASN A 215 -0.93 -24.37 2.40
N LEU A 216 -1.41 -25.61 2.58
CA LEU A 216 -0.79 -26.60 3.46
C LEU A 216 0.24 -27.47 2.72
N GLU A 217 0.66 -27.03 1.54
CA GLU A 217 1.85 -27.53 0.88
C GLU A 217 3.08 -27.45 1.82
N PRO A 218 3.99 -28.45 1.78
CA PRO A 218 5.26 -28.34 2.48
C PRO A 218 6.00 -27.06 2.07
N ILE A 219 6.38 -26.26 3.06
CA ILE A 219 6.92 -24.90 2.82
C ILE A 219 8.22 -24.91 2.01
N ASP A 220 9.01 -25.97 2.14
CA ASP A 220 10.20 -26.13 1.33
C ASP A 220 9.87 -26.26 -0.17
N GLN A 221 8.71 -26.82 -0.54
CA GLN A 221 8.25 -26.86 -1.93
C GLN A 221 7.86 -25.46 -2.41
N VAL A 222 7.08 -24.72 -1.62
CA VAL A 222 6.66 -23.34 -1.94
C VAL A 222 7.88 -22.44 -2.16
N GLU A 223 8.85 -22.43 -1.23
CA GLU A 223 10.05 -21.60 -1.34
C GLU A 223 10.96 -22.03 -2.49
N LYS A 224 11.08 -23.34 -2.75
CA LYS A 224 11.92 -23.84 -3.84
C LYS A 224 11.35 -23.50 -5.19
N PHE A 225 10.04 -23.68 -5.38
CA PHE A 225 9.43 -23.73 -6.70
C PHE A 225 8.53 -22.54 -7.05
N ASP A 226 8.31 -21.62 -6.11
CA ASP A 226 7.45 -20.44 -6.31
C ASP A 226 5.98 -20.82 -6.55
N ASP A 227 5.57 -21.93 -5.94
CA ASP A 227 4.22 -22.46 -6.00
C ASP A 227 3.26 -21.45 -5.35
N ASN A 228 2.10 -21.22 -5.96
CA ASN A 228 1.17 -20.20 -5.50
C ASN A 228 -0.27 -20.50 -5.88
N LEU A 229 -1.19 -19.88 -5.15
CA LEU A 229 -2.62 -19.94 -5.44
C LEU A 229 -3.05 -18.65 -6.12
N ILE A 230 -3.82 -18.75 -7.20
CA ILE A 230 -4.46 -17.62 -7.87
C ILE A 230 -5.93 -17.59 -7.47
N ILE A 231 -6.40 -16.47 -6.95
CA ILE A 231 -7.78 -16.27 -6.53
C ILE A 231 -8.44 -15.26 -7.45
N MET A 232 -9.64 -15.58 -7.95
CA MET A 232 -10.41 -14.72 -8.84
C MET A 232 -11.90 -14.70 -8.44
N GLY A 233 -12.55 -13.54 -8.44
CA GLY A 233 -14.00 -13.43 -8.23
C GLY A 233 -14.38 -12.10 -7.58
N SER A 234 -15.33 -12.14 -6.64
CA SER A 234 -15.80 -10.96 -5.89
C SER A 234 -14.70 -10.22 -5.12
N PHE A 235 -13.57 -10.88 -4.84
CA PHE A 235 -12.37 -10.27 -4.22
C PHE A 235 -11.38 -9.66 -5.21
N GLY A 236 -11.69 -9.67 -6.52
CA GLY A 236 -10.77 -9.27 -7.57
C GLY A 236 -9.78 -10.38 -7.91
N TYR A 237 -8.54 -10.00 -8.19
CA TYR A 237 -7.45 -10.92 -8.51
C TYR A 237 -6.39 -10.88 -7.42
N LEU A 238 -6.17 -12.01 -6.76
CA LEU A 238 -5.20 -12.13 -5.69
C LEU A 238 -4.28 -13.33 -5.92
N ARG A 239 -3.09 -13.30 -5.32
CA ARG A 239 -2.13 -14.41 -5.37
C ARG A 239 -1.43 -14.57 -4.03
N THR A 240 -1.23 -15.80 -3.55
CA THR A 240 -0.46 -16.02 -2.32
C THR A 240 1.00 -15.54 -2.45
N TYR A 241 1.62 -15.71 -3.62
CA TYR A 241 2.97 -15.16 -3.91
C TYR A 241 3.09 -13.63 -3.73
N ALA A 242 2.03 -12.89 -4.06
CA ALA A 242 2.05 -11.43 -3.94
C ALA A 242 1.75 -10.95 -2.51
N TYR A 243 1.36 -11.86 -1.62
CA TYR A 243 1.05 -11.58 -0.23
C TYR A 243 2.19 -12.06 0.68
N PRO A 244 2.50 -11.32 1.75
CA PRO A 244 3.50 -11.77 2.70
C PRO A 244 2.98 -13.00 3.45
N GLY A 245 3.54 -14.17 3.17
CA GLY A 245 3.37 -15.35 4.02
C GLY A 245 4.00 -15.15 5.40
N GLU A 246 3.66 -16.00 6.36
CA GLU A 246 4.28 -15.98 7.68
C GLU A 246 5.75 -16.37 7.55
N ARG A 247 6.67 -15.60 8.13
CA ARG A 247 8.12 -15.84 8.06
C ARG A 247 8.75 -15.93 9.45
N ASP A 248 9.85 -16.66 9.55
CA ASP A 248 10.69 -16.69 10.73
C ASP A 248 11.57 -15.42 10.85
N SER A 249 12.34 -15.30 11.94
CA SER A 249 13.23 -14.15 12.16
C SER A 249 14.41 -14.07 11.19
N GLN A 250 14.71 -15.15 10.45
CA GLN A 250 15.72 -15.18 9.39
C GLN A 250 15.12 -14.85 8.02
N GLY A 251 13.79 -14.72 7.93
CA GLY A 251 13.06 -14.44 6.70
C GLY A 251 12.67 -15.68 5.91
N ASN A 252 12.85 -16.90 6.43
CA ASN A 252 12.36 -18.11 5.77
C ASN A 252 10.84 -18.20 5.93
N LEU A 253 10.16 -18.67 4.90
CA LEU A 253 8.72 -18.93 4.92
C LEU A 253 8.42 -20.01 5.97
N LYS A 254 7.34 -19.80 6.72
CA LYS A 254 6.74 -20.74 7.67
C LYS A 254 5.35 -21.18 7.24
N GLN A 255 4.61 -20.29 6.57
CA GLN A 255 3.27 -20.57 6.08
C GLN A 255 2.99 -19.73 4.84
N ASP A 256 2.68 -20.40 3.72
CA ASP A 256 2.10 -19.73 2.56
C ASP A 256 0.62 -19.46 2.81
N MET A 257 0.25 -18.18 2.82
CA MET A 257 -1.10 -17.76 3.17
C MET A 257 -1.49 -16.46 2.51
N LEU A 258 -2.79 -16.21 2.48
CA LEU A 258 -3.38 -14.97 2.05
C LEU A 258 -4.42 -14.53 3.07
N HIS A 259 -4.36 -13.26 3.45
CA HIS A 259 -5.38 -12.58 4.22
C HIS A 259 -5.82 -11.35 3.43
N PHE A 260 -7.11 -11.23 3.16
CA PHE A 260 -7.69 -10.12 2.42
C PHE A 260 -8.97 -9.64 3.10
N GLU A 261 -9.14 -8.33 3.18
CA GLU A 261 -10.30 -7.72 3.81
C GLU A 261 -10.90 -6.63 2.92
N THR A 262 -12.22 -6.59 2.84
CA THR A 262 -12.92 -5.50 2.15
C THR A 262 -14.32 -5.28 2.70
N VAL A 263 -14.82 -4.05 2.62
CA VAL A 263 -16.16 -3.69 3.09
C VAL A 263 -17.14 -3.60 1.91
N TYR A 264 -18.31 -4.22 2.07
CA TYR A 264 -19.47 -4.08 1.18
C TYR A 264 -20.58 -3.25 1.84
N TYR A 265 -21.22 -2.39 1.06
CA TYR A 265 -22.31 -1.50 1.45
C TYR A 265 -23.62 -1.93 0.78
N ASN A 266 -24.69 -2.09 1.58
CA ASN A 266 -26.03 -2.49 1.15
C ASN A 266 -26.04 -3.77 0.29
N GLN A 267 -25.35 -4.81 0.76
CA GLN A 267 -25.27 -6.14 0.11
C GLN A 267 -25.69 -7.28 1.06
N GLY A 268 -26.39 -6.98 2.16
CA GLY A 268 -26.92 -8.01 3.04
C GLY A 268 -27.94 -8.89 2.32
N GLY A 269 -27.70 -10.20 2.28
CA GLY A 269 -28.49 -11.18 1.52
C GLY A 269 -27.90 -11.52 0.14
N GLU A 270 -26.91 -10.78 -0.35
CA GLU A 270 -26.29 -11.03 -1.65
C GLU A 270 -25.31 -12.22 -1.60
N GLU A 271 -25.33 -13.04 -2.65
CA GLU A 271 -24.38 -14.13 -2.85
C GLU A 271 -23.13 -13.61 -3.57
N LEU A 272 -21.97 -13.82 -2.96
CA LEU A 272 -20.66 -13.56 -3.53
C LEU A 272 -19.97 -14.87 -3.89
N TRP A 273 -18.99 -14.80 -4.80
CA TRP A 273 -18.27 -15.97 -5.25
C TRP A 273 -16.80 -15.69 -5.47
N PHE A 274 -15.98 -16.73 -5.36
CA PHE A 274 -14.59 -16.70 -5.79
C PHE A 274 -14.14 -18.07 -6.22
N SER A 275 -13.03 -18.11 -6.93
CA SER A 275 -12.42 -19.31 -7.45
C SER A 275 -10.95 -19.38 -7.07
N ILE A 276 -10.46 -20.58 -6.81
CA ILE A 276 -9.05 -20.85 -6.54
C ILE A 276 -8.47 -21.70 -7.66
N LEU A 277 -7.33 -21.27 -8.17
CA LEU A 277 -6.55 -21.92 -9.22
C LEU A 277 -5.13 -22.19 -8.67
N PRO A 278 -4.85 -23.40 -8.15
CA PRO A 278 -3.54 -23.73 -7.60
C PRO A 278 -2.50 -23.93 -8.69
N THR A 279 -1.35 -23.28 -8.57
CA THR A 279 -0.22 -23.45 -9.50
C THR A 279 0.95 -24.09 -8.77
N PHE A 280 1.08 -25.40 -8.94
CA PHE A 280 2.15 -26.20 -8.37
C PHE A 280 3.15 -26.61 -9.45
N MET A 281 4.44 -26.67 -9.14
CA MET A 281 5.46 -27.03 -10.11
C MET A 281 5.75 -28.53 -10.12
N THR A 282 5.85 -29.14 -8.94
CA THR A 282 6.21 -30.56 -8.77
C THR A 282 5.06 -31.40 -8.24
N LEU A 283 4.09 -30.78 -7.55
CA LEU A 283 2.97 -31.50 -6.93
C LEU A 283 1.77 -31.63 -7.87
N ASP A 284 1.08 -32.76 -7.76
CA ASP A 284 -0.20 -33.02 -8.43
C ASP A 284 -1.38 -32.39 -7.69
N SER A 285 -1.27 -32.26 -6.37
CA SER A 285 -2.26 -31.65 -5.48
C SER A 285 -1.64 -31.20 -4.16
N ALA A 286 -2.30 -30.26 -3.50
CA ALA A 286 -2.00 -29.89 -2.11
C ALA A 286 -3.31 -29.61 -1.36
N LYS A 287 -3.25 -29.73 -0.03
CA LYS A 287 -4.40 -29.42 0.83
C LYS A 287 -4.43 -27.91 1.09
N ILE A 288 -5.61 -27.32 0.95
CA ILE A 288 -5.81 -25.88 1.10
C ILE A 288 -6.96 -25.64 2.07
N GLU A 289 -6.74 -24.71 3.00
CA GLU A 289 -7.78 -24.24 3.93
C GLU A 289 -8.28 -22.89 3.49
N VAL A 290 -9.61 -22.73 3.50
CA VAL A 290 -10.30 -21.52 3.07
C VAL A 290 -11.32 -21.17 4.13
N THR A 291 -11.26 -19.94 4.64
CA THR A 291 -12.24 -19.40 5.58
C THR A 291 -12.71 -18.04 5.10
N VAL A 292 -14.02 -17.83 5.09
CA VAL A 292 -14.63 -16.52 4.88
C VAL A 292 -15.41 -16.14 6.11
N THR A 293 -15.06 -14.98 6.65
CA THR A 293 -15.72 -14.37 7.81
C THR A 293 -16.39 -13.08 7.40
N VAL A 294 -17.62 -12.85 7.88
CA VAL A 294 -18.35 -11.61 7.66
C VAL A 294 -18.66 -10.95 8.99
N GLU A 295 -18.30 -9.68 9.13
CA GLU A 295 -18.49 -8.85 10.32
C GLU A 295 -19.44 -7.68 10.00
N LYS A 296 -20.41 -7.43 10.88
CA LYS A 296 -21.35 -6.31 10.75
C LYS A 296 -20.77 -5.05 11.38
N LEU A 297 -20.44 -4.08 10.53
CA LEU A 297 -19.87 -2.80 10.94
C LEU A 297 -20.95 -1.75 11.21
N SER A 298 -20.65 -0.82 12.14
CA SER A 298 -21.52 0.33 12.43
C SER A 298 -21.46 1.42 11.35
N ASN A 299 -20.36 1.53 10.61
CA ASN A 299 -20.14 2.46 9.50
C ASN A 299 -19.11 1.87 8.51
N PRO A 300 -18.93 2.43 7.30
CA PRO A 300 -18.08 1.84 6.26
C PRO A 300 -16.61 2.26 6.30
N TYR A 301 -16.22 3.19 7.17
CA TYR A 301 -14.87 3.76 7.23
C TYR A 301 -13.91 2.83 7.99
N TYR A 302 -13.67 1.65 7.44
CA TYR A 302 -12.78 0.65 8.01
C TYR A 302 -11.31 0.96 7.65
N PRO A 303 -10.42 1.22 8.64
CA PRO A 303 -9.00 1.41 8.38
C PRO A 303 -8.30 0.08 8.14
N LEU A 304 -7.78 -0.14 6.93
CA LEU A 304 -6.91 -1.29 6.63
C LEU A 304 -5.55 -1.24 7.34
N ILE A 305 -5.14 -0.03 7.79
CA ILE A 305 -3.95 0.18 8.60
C ILE A 305 -4.41 0.86 9.88
N GLU A 306 -4.76 0.06 10.89
CA GLU A 306 -5.27 0.58 12.16
C GLU A 306 -4.21 1.45 12.86
N LYS A 307 -4.65 2.60 13.41
CA LYS A 307 -3.84 3.52 14.22
C LYS A 307 -2.59 4.09 13.53
N ALA A 308 -2.51 4.07 12.19
CA ALA A 308 -1.42 4.66 11.42
C ALA A 308 -1.14 6.14 11.78
N SER A 309 -2.17 6.94 12.03
CA SER A 309 -2.07 8.36 12.33
C SER A 309 -1.28 8.64 13.61
N THR A 310 -1.22 7.70 14.55
CA THR A 310 -0.53 7.88 15.84
C THR A 310 0.97 8.14 15.71
N VAL A 311 1.61 7.74 14.59
CA VAL A 311 3.03 8.01 14.32
C VAL A 311 3.25 9.29 13.50
N ALA A 312 2.19 9.92 12.99
CA ALA A 312 2.28 11.14 12.18
C ALA A 312 2.85 12.35 12.95
N PRO A 313 2.54 12.60 14.24
CA PRO A 313 3.14 13.72 14.98
C PRO A 313 4.66 13.61 15.11
N TYR A 314 5.18 12.40 15.36
CA TYR A 314 6.62 12.16 15.47
C TYR A 314 7.34 12.43 14.14
N LEU A 315 6.80 11.91 13.03
CA LEU A 315 7.34 12.17 11.69
C LEU A 315 7.32 13.66 11.35
N THR A 316 6.20 14.33 11.63
CA THR A 316 6.03 15.77 11.37
C THR A 316 7.02 16.60 12.17
N ALA A 317 7.11 16.35 13.48
CA ALA A 317 7.98 17.11 14.37
C ALA A 317 9.47 16.91 14.03
N TYR A 318 9.87 15.70 13.62
CA TYR A 318 11.23 15.43 13.15
C TYR A 318 11.61 16.32 11.94
N HIS A 319 10.67 16.51 11.01
CA HIS A 319 10.86 17.36 9.84
C HIS A 319 10.51 18.83 10.08
N LYS A 320 10.16 19.23 11.31
CA LYS A 320 9.72 20.60 11.64
C LYS A 320 8.53 21.07 10.79
N GLY A 321 7.70 20.13 10.35
CA GLY A 321 6.62 20.37 9.41
C GLY A 321 5.27 20.71 10.05
N ILE A 322 4.23 20.65 9.22
CA ILE A 322 2.83 20.80 9.62
C ILE A 322 2.11 19.46 9.48
N LEU A 323 1.35 19.07 10.51
CA LEU A 323 0.45 17.92 10.43
C LEU A 323 -0.93 18.43 10.07
N PHE A 324 -1.48 17.95 8.97
CA PHE A 324 -2.82 18.31 8.50
C PHE A 324 -3.66 17.04 8.43
N ALA A 325 -4.51 16.83 9.44
CA ALA A 325 -5.31 15.62 9.57
C ALA A 325 -6.76 15.98 9.86
N LYS A 326 -7.68 15.36 9.11
CA LYS A 326 -9.12 15.62 9.22
C LYS A 326 -9.90 14.31 9.03
N PRO A 327 -10.89 13.99 9.89
CA PRO A 327 -11.77 12.83 9.69
C PRO A 327 -12.39 12.79 8.30
N GLU A 328 -12.74 13.96 7.77
CA GLU A 328 -13.44 14.17 6.50
C GLU A 328 -12.63 13.74 5.27
N PHE A 329 -11.32 13.47 5.43
CA PHE A 329 -10.52 12.94 4.32
C PHE A 329 -10.92 11.51 3.95
N ALA A 330 -11.54 10.75 4.86
CA ALA A 330 -11.88 9.36 4.62
C ALA A 330 -12.98 9.22 3.56
N PHE A 331 -12.86 8.20 2.71
CA PHE A 331 -13.84 7.89 1.68
C PHE A 331 -14.24 6.41 1.70
N ALA A 332 -15.55 6.18 1.64
CA ALA A 332 -16.14 4.87 1.45
C ALA A 332 -17.58 5.05 0.91
N ALA A 333 -18.04 4.14 0.05
CA ALA A 333 -19.43 4.15 -0.40
C ALA A 333 -20.40 4.06 0.80
N ASN A 334 -21.42 4.92 0.80
CA ASN A 334 -22.45 5.00 1.83
C ASN A 334 -23.72 5.70 1.28
N ASP A 335 -24.70 5.99 2.13
CA ASP A 335 -25.97 6.63 1.69
C ASP A 335 -25.79 8.02 1.06
N ASN A 336 -24.72 8.74 1.43
CA ASN A 336 -24.43 10.09 0.95
C ASN A 336 -23.54 10.11 -0.30
N VAL A 337 -22.88 8.99 -0.61
CA VAL A 337 -22.08 8.83 -1.84
C VAL A 337 -23.01 8.41 -2.96
N THR A 338 -23.31 9.34 -3.86
CA THR A 338 -24.26 9.13 -4.95
C THR A 338 -23.70 9.51 -6.31
N LEU A 339 -24.18 8.84 -7.35
CA LEU A 339 -23.98 9.18 -8.75
C LEU A 339 -25.36 9.35 -9.39
N ASP A 340 -25.60 10.49 -10.04
CA ASP A 340 -26.91 10.86 -10.61
C ASP A 340 -28.09 10.71 -9.63
N GLY A 341 -27.86 11.02 -8.35
CA GLY A 341 -28.86 10.96 -7.27
C GLY A 341 -29.18 9.54 -6.78
N LYS A 342 -28.44 8.51 -7.22
CA LYS A 342 -28.60 7.13 -6.77
C LYS A 342 -27.41 6.72 -5.91
N THR A 343 -27.69 5.97 -4.83
CA THR A 343 -26.65 5.32 -4.05
C THR A 343 -25.97 4.22 -4.85
N LEU A 344 -24.71 3.92 -4.51
CA LEU A 344 -23.87 2.92 -5.17
C LEU A 344 -23.60 1.73 -4.22
N PRO A 345 -24.54 0.78 -4.05
CA PRO A 345 -24.33 -0.42 -3.23
C PRO A 345 -23.28 -1.35 -3.89
N GLY A 346 -22.55 -2.13 -3.10
CA GLY A 346 -21.46 -2.97 -3.58
C GLY A 346 -20.20 -2.80 -2.73
N ASN A 347 -19.04 -3.07 -3.31
CA ASN A 347 -17.78 -2.81 -2.62
C ASN A 347 -17.65 -1.30 -2.32
N THR A 348 -17.13 -0.95 -1.15
CA THR A 348 -16.99 0.45 -0.72
C THR A 348 -15.83 1.19 -1.35
N GLN A 349 -14.94 0.47 -2.05
CA GLN A 349 -13.74 1.00 -2.70
C GLN A 349 -13.79 0.78 -4.22
N PRO A 350 -13.29 1.74 -5.02
CA PRO A 350 -13.39 1.74 -6.48
C PRO A 350 -12.67 0.57 -7.19
N PHE A 351 -11.68 -0.07 -6.54
CA PHE A 351 -10.94 -1.20 -7.13
C PHE A 351 -11.86 -2.35 -7.55
N LEU A 352 -12.88 -2.65 -6.74
CA LEU A 352 -13.89 -3.68 -7.01
C LEU A 352 -15.26 -3.09 -7.39
N HIS A 353 -15.33 -1.76 -7.50
CA HIS A 353 -16.57 -1.04 -7.81
C HIS A 353 -16.28 0.27 -8.57
N PRO A 354 -15.88 0.20 -9.85
CA PRO A 354 -15.41 1.37 -10.60
C PRO A 354 -16.43 2.50 -10.76
N GLU A 355 -17.72 2.24 -10.57
CA GLU A 355 -18.76 3.28 -10.57
C GLU A 355 -18.55 4.35 -9.49
N LEU A 356 -17.74 4.06 -8.46
CA LEU A 356 -17.35 5.02 -7.43
C LEU A 356 -16.31 6.06 -7.90
N ILE A 357 -15.64 5.85 -9.04
CA ILE A 357 -14.52 6.70 -9.49
C ILE A 357 -14.88 8.20 -9.56
N PRO A 358 -16.02 8.63 -10.16
CA PRO A 358 -16.39 10.03 -10.17
C PRO A 358 -16.59 10.61 -8.76
N ALA A 359 -17.17 9.83 -7.85
CA ALA A 359 -17.46 10.26 -6.49
C ALA A 359 -16.21 10.36 -5.61
N ILE A 360 -15.26 9.41 -5.74
CA ILE A 360 -13.99 9.47 -5.01
C ILE A 360 -13.09 10.58 -5.55
N ASN A 361 -13.02 10.80 -6.87
CA ASN A 361 -12.23 11.89 -7.45
C ASN A 361 -12.77 13.26 -7.02
N LYS A 362 -14.10 13.41 -6.99
CA LYS A 362 -14.75 14.58 -6.38
C LYS A 362 -14.33 14.77 -4.94
N HIS A 363 -14.43 13.73 -4.12
CA HIS A 363 -14.10 13.78 -2.71
C HIS A 363 -12.64 14.16 -2.48
N VAL A 364 -11.70 13.51 -3.18
CA VAL A 364 -10.27 13.81 -3.10
C VAL A 364 -10.01 15.27 -3.48
N TYR A 365 -10.63 15.76 -4.55
CA TYR A 365 -10.46 17.15 -4.98
C TYR A 365 -11.03 18.15 -3.96
N GLU A 366 -12.29 17.99 -3.56
CA GLU A 366 -13.00 18.97 -2.73
C GLU A 366 -12.66 18.90 -1.25
N ALA A 367 -12.54 17.68 -0.70
CA ALA A 367 -12.34 17.48 0.73
C ALA A 367 -10.85 17.48 1.12
N ILE A 368 -9.92 17.27 0.18
CA ILE A 368 -8.49 17.16 0.49
C ILE A 368 -7.63 18.13 -0.30
N HIS A 369 -7.66 18.07 -1.64
CA HIS A 369 -6.79 18.89 -2.49
C HIS A 369 -7.05 20.39 -2.34
N VAL A 370 -8.32 20.84 -2.40
CA VAL A 370 -8.65 22.27 -2.19
C VAL A 370 -8.22 22.77 -0.80
N PRO A 371 -8.51 22.07 0.32
CA PRO A 371 -7.99 22.44 1.63
C PRO A 371 -6.46 22.40 1.73
N LEU A 372 -5.80 21.44 1.10
CA LEU A 372 -4.35 21.34 1.05
C LEU A 372 -3.74 22.54 0.31
N ASN A 373 -4.29 22.94 -0.84
CA ASN A 373 -3.83 24.13 -1.55
C ASN A 373 -4.02 25.40 -0.71
N LYS A 374 -5.11 25.52 0.05
CA LYS A 374 -5.28 26.63 1.01
C LYS A 374 -4.23 26.62 2.13
N LEU A 375 -3.82 25.45 2.60
CA LEU A 375 -2.70 25.31 3.53
C LEU A 375 -1.39 25.74 2.87
N LEU A 376 -1.10 25.23 1.67
CA LEU A 376 0.11 25.56 0.92
C LEU A 376 0.19 27.06 0.56
N SER A 377 -0.93 27.69 0.24
CA SER A 377 -1.06 29.15 0.08
C SER A 377 -0.69 29.90 1.35
N ARG A 378 -1.19 29.46 2.51
CA ARG A 378 -0.87 30.06 3.82
C ARG A 378 0.63 29.97 4.11
N ILE A 379 1.25 28.80 3.91
CA ILE A 379 2.69 28.58 4.13
C ILE A 379 3.56 29.49 3.24
N ARG A 380 3.10 29.84 2.03
CA ARG A 380 3.84 30.73 1.12
C ARG A 380 3.42 32.19 1.21
N GLU A 381 2.47 32.52 2.07
CA GLU A 381 1.82 33.84 2.14
C GLU A 381 1.30 34.33 0.77
N ILE A 382 0.84 33.39 -0.07
CA ILE A 382 0.27 33.67 -1.39
C ILE A 382 -1.25 33.63 -1.27
N ASP A 383 -1.94 34.61 -1.85
CA ASP A 383 -3.41 34.62 -1.92
C ASP A 383 -3.91 33.33 -2.59
N ALA A 384 -4.82 32.60 -1.91
CA ALA A 384 -5.33 31.32 -2.38
C ALA A 384 -6.10 31.41 -3.73
N SER A 385 -6.51 32.61 -4.15
CA SER A 385 -7.09 32.84 -5.48
C SER A 385 -6.05 32.92 -6.60
N ASN A 386 -4.78 33.16 -6.27
CA ASN A 386 -3.70 33.26 -7.25
C ASN A 386 -2.97 31.91 -7.43
N GLN A 387 -3.68 30.96 -8.02
CA GLN A 387 -3.16 29.60 -8.24
C GLN A 387 -1.92 29.57 -9.14
N GLU A 388 -1.82 30.45 -10.14
CA GLU A 388 -0.65 30.52 -11.03
C GLU A 388 0.61 30.88 -10.24
N MET A 389 0.55 31.91 -9.38
CA MET A 389 1.67 32.30 -8.54
C MET A 389 2.02 31.22 -7.51
N LEU A 390 1.02 30.55 -6.94
CA LEU A 390 1.22 29.44 -6.00
C LEU A 390 1.96 28.28 -6.66
N ARG A 391 1.49 27.86 -7.84
CA ARG A 391 2.10 26.81 -8.65
C ARG A 391 3.55 27.14 -8.97
N GLU A 392 3.81 28.33 -9.51
CA GLU A 392 5.16 28.77 -9.84
C GLU A 392 6.10 28.85 -8.63
N SER A 393 5.57 29.15 -7.45
CA SER A 393 6.32 29.13 -6.20
C SER A 393 6.80 27.71 -5.84
N TYR A 394 5.88 26.75 -5.82
CA TYR A 394 6.20 25.36 -5.48
C TYR A 394 6.95 24.61 -6.57
N TYR A 395 6.78 25.00 -7.84
CA TYR A 395 7.59 24.44 -8.93
C TYR A 395 9.08 24.80 -8.77
N ARG A 396 9.38 26.02 -8.28
CA ARG A 396 10.76 26.47 -8.01
C ARG A 396 11.31 25.90 -6.71
N GLU A 397 10.47 25.84 -5.68
CA GLU A 397 10.81 25.33 -4.35
C GLU A 397 9.77 24.33 -3.87
N PRO A 398 9.90 23.05 -4.27
CA PRO A 398 8.98 21.99 -3.85
C PRO A 398 8.95 21.80 -2.34
N LEU A 399 7.78 21.46 -1.82
CA LEU A 399 7.59 20.98 -0.45
C LEU A 399 7.42 19.45 -0.45
N TYR A 400 7.76 18.80 0.66
CA TYR A 400 7.54 17.37 0.86
C TYR A 400 6.18 17.10 1.50
N ILE A 401 5.35 16.27 0.87
CA ILE A 401 4.03 15.89 1.36
C ILE A 401 4.03 14.39 1.66
N ALA A 402 3.93 14.04 2.93
CA ALA A 402 3.88 12.66 3.38
C ALA A 402 2.45 12.24 3.73
N LEU A 403 2.00 11.11 3.21
CA LEU A 403 0.70 10.53 3.54
C LEU A 403 0.88 9.37 4.52
N VAL A 404 0.29 9.49 5.70
CA VAL A 404 0.33 8.49 6.76
C VAL A 404 -1.06 7.89 6.92
N GLY A 405 -1.32 6.78 6.23
CA GLY A 405 -2.60 6.08 6.27
C GLY A 405 -2.92 5.27 5.01
N GLY A 406 -3.88 4.35 5.15
CA GLY A 406 -4.40 3.54 4.05
C GLY A 406 -5.34 4.32 3.11
N THR A 407 -5.77 3.69 2.02
CA THR A 407 -6.59 4.34 0.97
C THR A 407 -8.02 4.65 1.37
N THR A 408 -8.61 3.97 2.36
CA THR A 408 -9.91 4.38 2.93
C THR A 408 -9.80 5.71 3.68
N MET A 409 -8.66 5.93 4.34
CA MET A 409 -8.42 7.05 5.25
C MET A 409 -7.86 8.28 4.53
N LEU A 410 -7.00 8.04 3.55
CA LEU A 410 -6.44 9.01 2.62
C LEU A 410 -6.59 8.44 1.19
N PRO A 411 -7.70 8.71 0.49
CA PRO A 411 -8.03 8.10 -0.82
C PRO A 411 -7.21 8.60 -1.98
N GLN A 412 -6.85 7.70 -2.90
CA GLN A 412 -6.13 8.07 -4.13
C GLN A 412 -7.07 8.68 -5.17
N TYR A 413 -6.52 9.54 -6.04
CA TYR A 413 -7.23 10.00 -7.24
C TYR A 413 -7.04 9.00 -8.38
N TYR A 414 -8.10 8.73 -9.14
CA TYR A 414 -8.13 7.76 -10.21
C TYR A 414 -8.03 8.46 -11.55
N TYR A 415 -6.82 8.48 -12.13
CA TYR A 415 -6.56 9.08 -13.44
C TYR A 415 -7.04 8.18 -14.57
N ARG A 416 -7.69 8.74 -15.59
CA ARG A 416 -8.18 7.97 -16.72
C ARG A 416 -7.08 7.14 -17.39
N ASN A 417 -7.37 5.87 -17.66
CA ASN A 417 -6.55 5.04 -18.53
C ASN A 417 -7.27 4.81 -19.87
N PRO A 418 -6.76 5.31 -21.02
CA PRO A 418 -7.42 5.15 -22.32
C PRO A 418 -7.49 3.68 -22.78
N HIS A 419 -6.70 2.79 -22.17
CA HIS A 419 -6.70 1.36 -22.50
C HIS A 419 -7.65 0.52 -21.63
N SER A 420 -8.29 1.13 -20.63
CA SER A 420 -9.20 0.42 -19.74
C SER A 420 -10.23 1.39 -19.19
N ASP A 421 -11.30 1.58 -19.97
CA ASP A 421 -12.51 2.24 -19.51
C ASP A 421 -13.38 1.22 -18.75
N PRO A 422 -13.52 1.37 -17.42
CA PRO A 422 -14.33 0.44 -16.63
C PRO A 422 -15.83 0.52 -16.92
N PHE A 423 -16.31 1.56 -17.61
CA PHE A 423 -17.73 1.77 -17.91
C PHE A 423 -18.13 1.18 -19.27
N GLU A 424 -17.24 1.22 -20.26
CA GLU A 424 -17.48 0.64 -21.59
C GLU A 424 -17.02 -0.82 -21.71
N HIS A 425 -15.97 -1.20 -20.98
CA HIS A 425 -15.36 -2.55 -21.05
C HIS A 425 -15.14 -3.18 -19.66
N PRO A 426 -16.22 -3.40 -18.87
CA PRO A 426 -16.13 -3.93 -17.51
C PRO A 426 -15.53 -5.35 -17.43
N SER A 427 -15.55 -6.10 -18.52
CA SER A 427 -15.06 -7.48 -18.60
C SER A 427 -13.53 -7.61 -18.69
N ALA A 428 -12.78 -6.49 -18.85
CA ALA A 428 -11.31 -6.50 -18.83
C ALA A 428 -10.69 -6.59 -17.41
N GLY A 429 -11.53 -6.70 -16.37
CA GLY A 429 -11.24 -7.41 -15.12
C GLY A 429 -10.04 -6.95 -14.29
N GLY A 430 -10.29 -6.14 -13.27
CA GLY A 430 -9.50 -6.04 -12.03
C GLY A 430 -8.08 -5.47 -12.11
N TYR A 431 -7.44 -5.45 -13.27
CA TYR A 431 -6.16 -4.80 -13.53
C TYR A 431 -6.33 -3.79 -14.67
N GLY A 432 -6.28 -2.51 -14.32
CA GLY A 432 -6.24 -1.43 -15.31
C GLY A 432 -7.39 -0.44 -15.24
N THR A 433 -8.38 -0.61 -14.35
CA THR A 433 -9.47 0.34 -14.15
C THR A 433 -8.93 1.69 -13.67
N ASN A 434 -8.66 2.59 -14.62
CA ASN A 434 -7.93 3.82 -14.37
C ASN A 434 -6.60 3.60 -13.62
N THR A 435 -5.90 4.68 -13.28
CA THR A 435 -4.62 4.64 -12.58
C THR A 435 -4.79 5.35 -11.23
N PRO A 436 -5.00 4.62 -10.12
CA PRO A 436 -4.99 5.25 -8.80
C PRO A 436 -3.60 5.83 -8.51
N SER A 437 -3.55 7.06 -8.03
CA SER A 437 -2.30 7.76 -7.77
C SER A 437 -2.46 8.83 -6.69
N ASP A 438 -1.36 9.05 -5.95
CA ASP A 438 -1.21 10.13 -4.97
C ASP A 438 -0.73 11.45 -5.62
N PHE A 439 -0.55 11.47 -6.94
CA PHE A 439 -0.01 12.62 -7.69
C PHE A 439 -0.79 13.92 -7.44
N ILE A 440 -2.12 13.83 -7.29
CA ILE A 440 -3.01 14.96 -7.05
C ILE A 440 -2.66 15.77 -5.79
N TYR A 441 -2.01 15.13 -4.81
CA TYR A 441 -1.62 15.80 -3.58
C TYR A 441 -0.41 16.72 -3.77
N GLY A 442 0.38 16.49 -4.82
CA GLY A 442 1.54 17.31 -5.15
C GLY A 442 1.29 18.33 -6.26
N ASN A 443 0.24 18.12 -7.05
CA ASN A 443 -0.25 19.02 -8.08
C ASN A 443 -0.99 20.20 -7.45
N ILE A 444 -0.74 21.43 -7.92
CA ILE A 444 -1.38 22.66 -7.43
C ILE A 444 -2.62 23.07 -8.26
N ASP A 445 -2.64 22.83 -9.56
CA ASP A 445 -3.60 23.41 -10.50
C ASP A 445 -4.27 22.40 -11.45
N PRO A 446 -4.79 21.25 -10.97
CA PRO A 446 -5.43 20.29 -11.85
C PRO A 446 -6.75 20.86 -12.42
N GLU A 447 -7.04 20.59 -13.70
CA GLU A 447 -8.38 20.84 -14.25
C GLU A 447 -9.42 19.98 -13.51
N ILE A 448 -10.65 20.48 -13.37
CA ILE A 448 -11.65 19.88 -12.50
C ILE A 448 -11.99 18.43 -12.89
N TYR A 449 -12.30 17.61 -11.88
CA TYR A 449 -12.65 16.20 -12.03
C TYR A 449 -13.96 15.99 -12.82
N SER A 450 -14.08 14.85 -13.52
CA SER A 450 -15.33 14.45 -14.19
C SER A 450 -16.32 13.82 -13.21
N LEU A 451 -17.57 14.32 -13.19
CA LEU A 451 -18.70 13.72 -12.44
C LEU A 451 -19.35 12.53 -13.15
N LYS A 452 -18.93 12.23 -14.38
CA LYS A 452 -19.45 11.14 -15.20
C LYS A 452 -18.32 10.20 -15.59
N PRO A 453 -18.64 8.97 -16.04
CA PRO A 453 -17.73 8.17 -16.85
C PRO A 453 -17.00 9.05 -17.87
N TYR A 454 -15.69 8.86 -17.98
CA TYR A 454 -14.87 9.69 -18.84
C TYR A 454 -15.22 9.45 -20.31
N PRO A 455 -15.55 10.48 -21.11
CA PRO A 455 -15.72 10.30 -22.55
C PRO A 455 -14.39 9.89 -23.20
N GLU A 456 -14.45 9.30 -24.41
CA GLU A 456 -13.30 8.73 -25.11
C GLU A 456 -12.12 9.73 -25.29
N ASN A 457 -12.42 11.04 -25.39
CA ASN A 457 -11.46 12.12 -25.59
C ASN A 457 -11.06 12.88 -24.32
N TYR A 458 -11.49 12.44 -23.13
CA TYR A 458 -11.12 13.11 -21.88
C TYR A 458 -9.63 12.95 -21.57
N ILE A 459 -8.97 14.05 -21.27
CA ILE A 459 -7.56 14.09 -20.86
C ILE A 459 -7.52 14.87 -19.54
N GLU A 460 -6.82 14.33 -18.55
CA GLU A 460 -6.52 15.05 -17.30
C GLU A 460 -5.40 16.04 -17.63
N ASN A 461 -5.67 17.35 -17.55
CA ASN A 461 -4.71 18.44 -17.76
C ASN A 461 -4.61 19.31 -16.51
N ASP A 462 -3.66 20.24 -16.50
CA ASP A 462 -3.61 21.33 -15.53
C ASP A 462 -4.11 22.64 -16.15
N LEU A 463 -4.49 23.59 -15.30
CA LEU A 463 -4.92 24.93 -15.73
C LEU A 463 -3.80 25.71 -16.42
N PHE A 464 -2.56 25.54 -15.97
CA PHE A 464 -1.39 26.28 -16.48
C PHE A 464 -0.39 25.41 -17.25
N SER A 465 -0.70 24.13 -17.46
CA SER A 465 0.19 23.23 -18.18
C SER A 465 -0.58 22.14 -18.96
N HIS A 466 -0.03 21.68 -20.09
CA HIS A 466 -0.74 20.72 -20.94
C HIS A 466 -0.83 19.32 -20.34
N TYR A 467 0.03 18.95 -19.39
CA TYR A 467 0.03 17.63 -18.76
C TYR A 467 0.19 17.80 -17.25
N PRO A 468 -0.45 16.95 -16.43
CA PRO A 468 -0.34 17.04 -14.98
C PRO A 468 1.09 17.14 -14.50
N VAL A 469 1.38 18.18 -13.72
CA VAL A 469 2.65 18.40 -13.02
C VAL A 469 2.41 18.24 -11.52
N ALA A 470 3.35 17.60 -10.83
CA ALA A 470 3.38 17.59 -9.38
C ALA A 470 4.50 18.53 -8.96
N GLU A 471 4.12 19.76 -8.59
CA GLU A 471 5.05 20.76 -8.08
C GLU A 471 5.72 20.29 -6.77
N ASN A 472 5.00 19.53 -5.95
CA ASN A 472 5.47 19.04 -4.65
C ASN A 472 5.80 17.54 -4.68
N ILE A 473 6.73 17.14 -3.80
CA ILE A 473 7.20 15.75 -3.72
C ILE A 473 6.28 14.98 -2.77
N VAL A 474 5.56 14.00 -3.31
CA VAL A 474 4.60 13.20 -2.55
C VAL A 474 5.17 11.82 -2.23
N GLY A 475 4.99 11.37 -0.99
CA GLY A 475 5.31 10.00 -0.56
C GLY A 475 4.25 9.45 0.37
N ARG A 476 3.81 8.20 0.17
CA ARG A 476 2.88 7.52 1.07
C ARG A 476 3.61 6.48 1.91
N LEU A 477 3.34 6.51 3.22
CA LEU A 477 3.73 5.46 4.15
C LEU A 477 2.59 4.45 4.22
N THR A 478 2.85 3.24 3.70
CA THR A 478 1.96 2.08 3.80
C THR A 478 2.67 0.94 4.51
N ALA A 479 1.90 0.19 5.28
CA ALA A 479 2.36 -0.88 6.16
C ALA A 479 1.17 -1.80 6.49
N TRP A 480 1.43 -2.95 7.11
CA TRP A 480 0.35 -3.83 7.59
C TRP A 480 -0.43 -3.19 8.75
N ASP A 481 0.31 -2.64 9.71
CA ASP A 481 -0.24 -1.99 10.89
C ASP A 481 0.69 -0.85 11.35
N VAL A 482 0.35 -0.24 12.49
CA VAL A 482 1.17 0.81 13.12
C VAL A 482 2.56 0.32 13.54
N GLN A 483 2.75 -0.98 13.82
CA GLN A 483 4.06 -1.51 14.21
C GLN A 483 5.03 -1.42 13.04
N ASP A 484 4.61 -1.96 11.90
CA ASP A 484 5.35 -1.91 10.64
C ASP A 484 5.62 -0.47 10.20
N MET A 485 4.63 0.41 10.37
CA MET A 485 4.76 1.82 10.04
C MET A 485 5.80 2.52 10.94
N SER A 486 5.78 2.25 12.25
CA SER A 486 6.78 2.79 13.17
C SER A 486 8.20 2.31 12.82
N ALA A 487 8.35 1.04 12.43
CA ALA A 487 9.62 0.49 11.98
C ALA A 487 10.11 1.15 10.68
N LEU A 488 9.21 1.40 9.73
CA LEU A 488 9.50 2.10 8.47
C LEU A 488 9.96 3.54 8.73
N ILE A 489 9.31 4.26 9.64
CA ILE A 489 9.72 5.62 10.02
C ILE A 489 11.07 5.60 10.72
N ALA A 490 11.24 4.73 11.73
CA ALA A 490 12.47 4.63 12.51
C ALA A 490 13.67 4.30 11.63
N ARG A 491 13.58 3.29 10.75
CA ARG A 491 14.70 2.94 9.85
C ARG A 491 15.04 4.04 8.84
N THR A 492 14.08 4.90 8.52
CA THR A 492 14.28 6.04 7.60
C THR A 492 15.00 7.17 8.30
N ILE A 493 14.52 7.58 9.48
CA ILE A 493 15.16 8.63 10.29
C ILE A 493 16.59 8.22 10.70
N PHE A 494 16.77 6.95 11.07
CA PHE A 494 18.07 6.42 11.51
C PHE A 494 18.83 5.68 10.39
N TYR A 495 18.50 5.93 9.12
CA TYR A 495 19.10 5.21 7.98
C TYR A 495 20.62 5.25 7.99
N HIS A 496 21.22 6.40 8.33
CA HIS A 496 22.68 6.53 8.42
C HIS A 496 23.30 5.61 9.49
N SER A 497 22.65 5.47 10.65
CA SER A 497 23.09 4.54 11.69
C SER A 497 23.01 3.07 11.26
N ILE A 498 22.14 2.76 10.29
CA ILE A 498 21.99 1.41 9.72
C ILE A 498 23.03 1.20 8.61
N ILE A 499 23.06 2.08 7.61
CA ILE A 499 23.87 1.90 6.39
C ILE A 499 25.37 1.88 6.69
N ASP A 500 25.83 2.63 7.69
CA ASP A 500 27.25 2.65 8.10
C ASP A 500 27.73 1.30 8.63
N LYS A 501 26.81 0.47 9.15
CA LYS A 501 27.11 -0.89 9.64
C LYS A 501 27.11 -1.95 8.53
N LEU A 502 26.58 -1.63 7.34
CA LEU A 502 26.41 -2.60 6.25
C LEU A 502 27.63 -2.72 5.32
N GLY A 503 28.70 -1.96 5.55
CA GLY A 503 29.96 -2.09 4.82
C GLY A 503 29.82 -1.82 3.31
N ASP A 504 30.36 -2.72 2.49
CA ASP A 504 30.39 -2.64 1.02
C ASP A 504 29.03 -2.97 0.36
N TRP A 505 28.03 -3.39 1.14
CA TRP A 505 26.72 -3.76 0.60
C TRP A 505 26.06 -2.61 -0.16
N LYS A 506 26.26 -1.37 0.32
CA LYS A 506 25.73 -0.15 -0.31
C LYS A 506 26.35 0.15 -1.69
N ASP A 507 27.49 -0.46 -1.99
CA ASP A 507 28.22 -0.30 -3.25
C ASP A 507 27.81 -1.37 -4.28
N LYS A 508 26.77 -2.17 -4.01
CA LYS A 508 26.31 -3.25 -4.89
C LYS A 508 24.97 -2.91 -5.55
N ALA A 509 24.82 -3.22 -6.83
CA ALA A 509 23.58 -3.06 -7.57
C ALA A 509 23.15 -4.36 -8.28
N SER A 510 21.84 -4.55 -8.43
CA SER A 510 21.26 -5.70 -9.12
C SER A 510 20.32 -5.20 -10.22
N PHE A 511 20.60 -5.56 -11.47
CA PHE A 511 19.77 -5.22 -12.62
C PHE A 511 19.19 -6.48 -13.28
N ARG A 512 17.86 -6.60 -13.27
CA ARG A 512 17.15 -7.77 -13.79
C ARG A 512 16.13 -7.33 -14.83
N VAL A 513 16.12 -7.97 -16.00
CA VAL A 513 15.16 -7.63 -17.07
C VAL A 513 14.08 -8.69 -17.20
N GLY A 514 12.82 -8.27 -17.04
CA GLY A 514 11.60 -9.08 -17.14
C GLY A 514 11.28 -9.59 -18.55
N ALA A 515 10.12 -10.23 -18.74
CA ALA A 515 9.73 -10.82 -20.03
C ALA A 515 9.06 -9.82 -21.00
N GLY A 516 8.70 -8.62 -20.55
CA GLY A 516 7.89 -7.67 -21.32
C GLY A 516 8.63 -6.92 -22.43
N THR A 517 9.96 -6.96 -22.44
CA THR A 517 10.83 -6.16 -23.33
C THR A 517 11.17 -6.82 -24.66
N ASP A 518 10.84 -8.10 -24.87
CA ASP A 518 11.05 -8.77 -26.16
C ASP A 518 9.69 -9.21 -26.70
N MET A 519 9.20 -8.57 -27.74
CA MET A 519 7.91 -8.86 -28.39
C MET A 519 8.09 -8.90 -29.90
N GLN A 520 7.58 -9.95 -30.58
CA GLN A 520 7.54 -10.02 -32.04
C GLN A 520 6.22 -10.63 -32.52
N LYS A 521 5.75 -10.19 -33.69
CA LYS A 521 4.67 -10.87 -34.41
C LYS A 521 5.28 -11.99 -35.26
N LEU A 522 4.98 -13.24 -34.93
CA LEU A 522 5.43 -14.40 -35.70
C LEU A 522 4.23 -15.05 -36.36
N PRO A 523 3.98 -14.83 -37.66
CA PRO A 523 2.69 -15.09 -38.30
C PRO A 523 2.08 -16.46 -37.99
N ILE A 524 2.88 -17.53 -38.06
CA ILE A 524 2.41 -18.90 -37.82
C ILE A 524 2.09 -19.13 -36.34
N LEU A 525 2.99 -18.75 -35.44
CA LEU A 525 2.83 -19.02 -34.01
C LEU A 525 1.78 -18.10 -33.36
N THR A 526 1.70 -16.86 -33.81
CA THR A 526 0.62 -15.93 -33.44
C THR A 526 -0.73 -16.51 -33.90
N GLY A 527 -0.83 -17.03 -35.14
CA GLY A 527 -2.05 -17.68 -35.62
C GLY A 527 -2.45 -18.92 -34.80
N ILE A 528 -1.48 -19.76 -34.39
CA ILE A 528 -1.75 -20.91 -33.51
C ILE A 528 -2.24 -20.47 -32.12
N ARG A 529 -1.59 -19.46 -31.52
CA ARG A 529 -2.01 -18.87 -30.25
C ARG A 529 -3.44 -18.35 -30.34
N GLU A 530 -3.79 -17.65 -31.41
CA GLU A 530 -5.12 -17.09 -31.63
C GLU A 530 -6.21 -18.17 -31.72
N ILE A 531 -5.95 -19.24 -32.48
CA ILE A 531 -6.86 -20.40 -32.57
C ILE A 531 -7.03 -21.02 -31.18
N SER A 532 -5.93 -21.20 -30.46
CA SER A 532 -5.93 -21.80 -29.13
C SER A 532 -6.71 -20.98 -28.10
N MET A 533 -6.52 -19.65 -28.09
CA MET A 533 -7.23 -18.74 -27.18
C MET A 533 -8.72 -18.67 -27.50
N LYS A 534 -9.09 -18.69 -28.79
CA LYS A 534 -10.50 -18.78 -29.22
C LYS A 534 -11.17 -20.07 -28.75
N LEU A 535 -10.45 -21.20 -28.82
CA LEU A 535 -10.97 -22.50 -28.39
C LEU A 535 -11.08 -22.63 -26.86
N SER A 536 -10.24 -21.93 -26.11
CA SER A 536 -10.26 -21.94 -24.64
C SER A 536 -11.13 -20.85 -24.01
N GLY A 537 -11.95 -20.14 -24.81
CA GLY A 537 -12.78 -19.02 -24.34
C GLY A 537 -11.98 -17.82 -23.79
N GLY A 538 -10.69 -17.70 -24.16
CA GLY A 538 -9.82 -16.61 -23.71
C GLY A 538 -10.12 -15.29 -24.41
N PHE A 539 -9.74 -14.18 -23.76
CA PHE A 539 -9.87 -12.83 -24.32
C PHE A 539 -9.10 -12.71 -25.64
N VAL A 540 -9.83 -12.45 -26.73
CA VAL A 540 -9.29 -12.33 -28.08
C VAL A 540 -8.81 -10.89 -28.30
N GLY A 541 -7.54 -10.63 -28.01
CA GLY A 541 -6.79 -9.53 -28.65
C GLY A 541 -6.17 -10.06 -29.94
N SER A 542 -6.90 -10.02 -31.05
CA SER A 542 -6.33 -10.36 -32.36
C SER A 542 -5.21 -9.37 -32.68
N GLU A 543 -4.05 -9.88 -33.11
CA GLU A 543 -2.85 -9.12 -33.47
C GLU A 543 -1.80 -8.77 -32.40
N GLU A 544 -1.96 -9.19 -31.13
CA GLU A 544 -0.92 -8.90 -30.14
C GLU A 544 0.42 -9.60 -30.46
N PRO A 545 1.55 -8.89 -30.40
CA PRO A 545 2.85 -9.52 -30.54
C PRO A 545 3.07 -10.52 -29.42
N MET A 546 3.78 -11.60 -29.74
CA MET A 546 4.14 -12.62 -28.75
C MET A 546 5.47 -12.28 -28.11
N LYS A 547 5.64 -12.68 -26.84
CA LYS A 547 6.93 -12.62 -26.15
C LYS A 547 7.96 -13.45 -26.90
N TRP A 548 8.88 -12.81 -27.61
CA TRP A 548 9.87 -13.47 -28.47
C TRP A 548 11.17 -12.68 -28.58
N PRO A 549 12.37 -13.32 -28.44
CA PRO A 549 13.65 -12.61 -28.39
C PRO A 549 13.90 -11.68 -29.59
N SER A 550 14.08 -10.38 -29.33
CA SER A 550 14.51 -9.38 -30.33
C SER A 550 15.98 -9.01 -30.21
N GLY A 551 16.63 -9.36 -29.09
CA GLY A 551 17.99 -8.93 -28.75
C GLY A 551 18.02 -7.63 -27.94
N GLU A 552 16.90 -6.92 -27.81
CA GLU A 552 16.79 -5.66 -27.08
C GLU A 552 17.20 -5.81 -25.61
N LYS A 553 16.77 -6.89 -24.95
CA LYS A 553 17.15 -7.17 -23.55
C LYS A 553 18.66 -7.26 -23.34
N TYR A 554 19.39 -7.81 -24.31
CA TYR A 554 20.84 -7.96 -24.22
C TYR A 554 21.55 -6.62 -24.23
N PHE A 555 21.19 -5.76 -25.17
CA PHE A 555 21.75 -4.41 -25.24
C PHE A 555 21.34 -3.55 -24.05
N LEU A 556 20.10 -3.67 -23.57
CA LEU A 556 19.63 -2.98 -22.37
C LEU A 556 20.45 -3.36 -21.13
N ILE A 557 20.65 -4.66 -20.89
CA ILE A 557 21.48 -5.14 -19.77
C ILE A 557 22.90 -4.63 -19.85
N LYS A 558 23.55 -4.74 -21.02
CA LYS A 558 24.91 -4.22 -21.20
C LYS A 558 25.00 -2.72 -20.92
N ARG A 559 24.05 -1.95 -21.42
CA ARG A 559 24.04 -0.49 -21.27
C ARG A 559 23.82 -0.07 -19.82
N VAL A 560 22.81 -0.61 -19.15
CA VAL A 560 22.51 -0.27 -17.75
C VAL A 560 23.63 -0.75 -16.82
N LYS A 561 24.18 -1.95 -17.06
CA LYS A 561 25.33 -2.44 -16.31
C LYS A 561 26.51 -1.46 -16.40
N ASN A 562 26.89 -1.06 -17.61
CA ASN A 562 27.99 -0.13 -17.81
C ASN A 562 27.75 1.20 -17.08
N TYR A 563 26.54 1.77 -17.13
CA TYR A 563 26.24 3.01 -16.40
C TYR A 563 26.31 2.86 -14.87
N LEU A 564 25.84 1.72 -14.34
CA LEU A 564 25.92 1.47 -12.90
C LEU A 564 27.38 1.22 -12.45
N GLU A 565 28.18 0.52 -13.25
CA GLU A 565 29.61 0.34 -12.97
C GLU A 565 30.39 1.66 -13.07
N GLU A 566 30.08 2.52 -14.06
CA GLU A 566 30.61 3.89 -14.14
C GLU A 566 30.20 4.73 -12.92
N GLY A 567 29.03 4.47 -12.34
CA GLY A 567 28.55 5.06 -11.09
C GLY A 567 29.24 4.52 -9.83
N GLY A 568 30.17 3.57 -9.97
CA GLY A 568 30.95 3.00 -8.86
C GLY A 568 30.35 1.76 -8.21
N PHE A 569 29.29 1.18 -8.78
CA PHE A 569 28.65 -0.02 -8.21
C PHE A 569 29.31 -1.31 -8.71
N GLU A 570 29.36 -2.32 -7.85
CA GLU A 570 29.52 -3.72 -8.25
C GLU A 570 28.17 -4.26 -8.74
N VAL A 571 28.06 -4.57 -10.04
CA VAL A 571 26.76 -4.85 -10.67
C VAL A 571 26.58 -6.32 -11.01
N SER A 572 25.51 -6.91 -10.47
CA SER A 572 25.00 -8.21 -10.89
C SER A 572 23.85 -8.06 -11.89
N THR A 573 23.83 -8.89 -12.94
CA THR A 573 22.81 -8.82 -14.01
C THR A 573 22.20 -10.18 -14.30
N ALA A 574 20.90 -10.25 -14.62
CA ALA A 574 20.33 -11.45 -15.23
C ALA A 574 19.13 -11.17 -16.15
N HIS A 575 18.98 -12.02 -17.17
CA HIS A 575 17.81 -12.07 -18.06
C HIS A 575 16.73 -12.93 -17.42
N ARG A 576 15.43 -12.58 -17.41
CA ARG A 576 14.37 -13.41 -16.75
C ARG A 576 14.42 -14.92 -17.05
N GLY A 577 14.78 -15.32 -18.27
CA GLY A 577 14.94 -16.74 -18.63
C GLY A 577 16.17 -17.41 -18.02
N ALA A 578 17.27 -16.66 -17.86
CA ALA A 578 18.50 -17.11 -17.21
C ALA A 578 18.45 -16.92 -15.69
N ALA A 579 17.80 -15.88 -15.17
CA ALA A 579 17.64 -15.59 -13.74
C ALA A 579 16.87 -16.70 -13.01
N GLY A 580 15.83 -17.25 -13.66
CA GLY A 580 15.16 -18.45 -13.14
C GLY A 580 16.11 -19.65 -13.06
N HIS A 581 16.89 -19.90 -14.12
CA HIS A 581 17.84 -21.02 -14.16
C HIS A 581 19.07 -20.85 -13.24
N GLU A 582 19.63 -19.64 -13.14
CA GLU A 582 20.72 -19.30 -12.22
C GLU A 582 20.27 -19.39 -10.76
N GLY A 583 18.97 -19.22 -10.48
CA GLY A 583 18.39 -19.45 -9.17
C GLY A 583 18.16 -20.93 -8.82
N TYR A 584 18.00 -21.82 -9.82
CA TYR A 584 17.77 -23.25 -9.58
C TYR A 584 19.09 -24.05 -9.59
N THR A 585 19.30 -24.87 -8.56
CA THR A 585 20.40 -25.84 -8.56
C THR A 585 20.15 -26.95 -9.59
N ASN A 586 21.22 -27.61 -10.04
CA ASN A 586 21.11 -28.80 -10.89
C ASN A 586 20.27 -29.91 -10.24
N GLU A 587 20.24 -29.97 -8.91
CA GLU A 587 19.39 -30.90 -8.15
C GLU A 587 17.92 -30.54 -8.30
N LEU A 588 17.54 -29.28 -8.13
CA LEU A 588 16.16 -28.81 -8.30
C LEU A 588 15.65 -29.05 -9.74
N LEU A 589 16.49 -28.78 -10.74
CA LEU A 589 16.14 -29.08 -12.13
C LEU A 589 15.93 -30.58 -12.40
N ARG A 590 16.64 -31.46 -11.68
CA ARG A 590 16.46 -32.92 -11.77
C ARG A 590 15.19 -33.38 -11.04
N GLU A 591 14.83 -32.75 -9.93
CA GLU A 591 13.58 -33.01 -9.20
C GLU A 591 12.38 -32.71 -10.10
N ILE A 592 12.34 -31.52 -10.69
CA ILE A 592 11.35 -31.14 -11.71
C ILE A 592 11.34 -32.15 -12.88
N LYS A 593 12.51 -32.68 -13.31
CA LYS A 593 12.60 -33.71 -14.36
C LYS A 593 11.95 -35.02 -14.00
N LYS A 594 12.20 -35.46 -12.79
CA LYS A 594 11.78 -36.77 -12.32
C LYS A 594 10.27 -36.77 -12.12
N ASP A 595 9.75 -35.73 -11.48
CA ASP A 595 8.37 -35.68 -11.02
C ASP A 595 7.45 -35.12 -12.10
N ASN A 596 7.99 -34.32 -13.02
CA ASN A 596 7.23 -33.78 -14.14
C ASN A 596 8.07 -33.73 -15.44
N PRO A 597 8.37 -34.88 -16.08
CA PRO A 597 9.31 -34.99 -17.20
C PRO A 597 8.91 -34.18 -18.44
N SER A 598 7.60 -34.00 -18.68
CA SER A 598 7.06 -33.09 -19.68
C SER A 598 7.40 -31.63 -19.34
N LEU A 599 7.17 -31.19 -18.10
CA LEU A 599 7.52 -29.85 -17.61
C LEU A 599 9.03 -29.59 -17.66
N HIS A 600 9.89 -30.53 -17.25
CA HIS A 600 11.34 -30.35 -17.40
C HIS A 600 11.77 -30.27 -18.86
N SER A 601 11.20 -31.11 -19.74
CA SER A 601 11.47 -30.98 -21.17
C SER A 601 11.06 -29.60 -21.67
N ILE A 602 9.94 -29.03 -21.19
CA ILE A 602 9.44 -27.69 -21.55
C ILE A 602 10.24 -26.58 -20.88
N ILE A 603 10.72 -26.72 -19.64
CA ILE A 603 11.56 -25.74 -18.95
C ILE A 603 12.94 -25.71 -19.60
N VAL A 604 13.56 -26.86 -19.85
CA VAL A 604 14.84 -26.94 -20.56
C VAL A 604 14.70 -26.46 -22.01
N LYS A 605 13.61 -26.84 -22.72
CA LYS A 605 13.31 -26.31 -24.06
C LYS A 605 13.01 -24.82 -24.03
N ARG A 606 12.22 -24.30 -23.07
CA ARG A 606 11.94 -22.87 -22.89
C ARG A 606 13.19 -22.11 -22.52
N ILE A 607 14.09 -22.66 -21.72
CA ILE A 607 15.37 -22.03 -21.37
C ILE A 607 16.23 -21.97 -22.63
N LYS A 608 16.36 -23.07 -23.39
CA LYS A 608 17.08 -23.08 -24.68
C LYS A 608 16.46 -22.16 -25.74
N PHE A 609 15.13 -22.01 -25.74
CA PHE A 609 14.38 -21.20 -26.71
C PHE A 609 14.29 -19.72 -26.30
N ARG A 610 14.24 -19.42 -24.98
CA ARG A 610 14.23 -18.06 -24.40
C ARG A 610 15.62 -17.49 -24.14
N GLN A 611 16.67 -18.31 -24.11
CA GLN A 611 18.06 -17.85 -24.14
C GLN A 611 18.41 -17.13 -25.45
N GLY A 612 17.52 -17.18 -26.45
CA GLY A 612 17.77 -16.59 -27.75
C GLY A 612 18.94 -17.28 -28.45
N TYR A 613 19.01 -17.09 -29.75
CA TYR A 613 20.15 -17.49 -30.55
C TYR A 613 21.44 -16.92 -29.93
N GLN A 614 22.24 -17.77 -29.27
CA GLN A 614 23.49 -17.32 -28.63
C GLN A 614 24.47 -16.76 -29.68
N ASN A 615 24.28 -17.08 -30.97
CA ASN A 615 24.82 -16.35 -32.12
C ASN A 615 24.05 -16.73 -33.40
N ILE A 616 24.37 -16.08 -34.53
CA ILE A 616 23.85 -16.43 -35.88
C ILE A 616 24.20 -17.88 -36.28
N ASP A 617 25.19 -18.51 -35.67
CA ASP A 617 25.58 -19.90 -35.98
C ASP A 617 24.62 -20.93 -35.39
N SER A 618 23.88 -20.62 -34.33
CA SER A 618 22.87 -21.52 -33.78
C SER A 618 21.62 -21.65 -34.68
N LEU A 619 21.41 -20.70 -35.61
CA LEU A 619 20.40 -20.82 -36.69
C LEU A 619 20.79 -21.84 -37.76
N LYS A 620 22.08 -22.15 -37.91
CA LYS A 620 22.61 -23.03 -38.98
C LYS A 620 22.82 -24.48 -38.54
N ASN A 621 22.65 -24.80 -37.26
CA ASN A 621 22.90 -26.14 -36.74
C ASN A 621 21.64 -27.03 -36.85
N PHE A 622 21.61 -27.91 -37.85
CA PHE A 622 20.49 -28.82 -38.10
C PHE A 622 20.23 -29.81 -36.94
N SER A 623 21.27 -30.21 -36.18
CA SER A 623 21.09 -31.06 -34.99
C SER A 623 20.33 -30.35 -33.87
N TRP A 624 20.54 -29.04 -33.73
CA TRP A 624 19.82 -28.21 -32.77
C TRP A 624 18.35 -28.03 -33.17
N TRP A 625 18.07 -27.87 -34.47
CA TRP A 625 16.71 -27.82 -35.00
C TRP A 625 15.98 -29.16 -34.83
N SER A 626 16.64 -30.29 -35.08
CA SER A 626 15.99 -31.60 -34.90
C SER A 626 15.71 -31.91 -33.43
N GLU A 627 16.62 -31.55 -32.51
CA GLU A 627 16.40 -31.70 -31.06
C GLU A 627 15.34 -30.72 -30.51
N SER A 628 15.24 -29.51 -31.07
CA SER A 628 14.30 -28.49 -30.59
C SER A 628 12.88 -28.66 -31.13
N LEU A 629 12.71 -29.24 -32.33
CA LEU A 629 11.41 -29.44 -32.98
C LEU A 629 10.86 -30.86 -32.82
N PHE A 630 11.72 -31.88 -32.66
CA PHE A 630 11.30 -33.29 -32.72
C PHE A 630 11.86 -34.18 -31.59
N GLY A 631 12.69 -33.64 -30.69
CA GLY A 631 13.31 -34.35 -29.56
C GLY A 631 12.56 -34.19 -28.25
#